data_AF-A0A2V6TG36-F1
#
_entry.id   AF-A0A2V6TG36-F1
#
_cell.length_a   1.000
_cell.length_b   1.000
_cell.length_c   1.000
_cell.angle_alpha   90.00
_cell.angle_beta   90.00
_cell.angle_gamma   90.00
#
_symmetry.space_group_name_H-M   'P 1'
#
loop_
_entity.id
_entity.type
_entity.pdbx_description
1 polymer ?
#
loop_
_entity_poly.entity_id
_entity_poly.type
_entity_poly.pdbx_seq_one_letter_code
_entity_poly.pdbx_strand_id
1 'polypeptide(L)'
;MKYLCLVYAEEKRIAALSDSEWDALVVENLELCEELRKSGHYVSASPLDSVQTAATVRLRNGKLSTTDGPFAETKEQLGGYYPIEARDLNEAIQG
;
A
#
# COMPACT_ATOMS: atom_id res chain seq x y z
N MET A 1 -5.44 2.65 19.00
CA MET A 1 -5.75 3.60 17.90
C MET A 1 -5.41 2.95 16.58
N LYS A 2 -6.11 3.31 15.50
CA LYS A 2 -5.85 2.74 14.16
C LYS A 2 -4.91 3.64 13.38
N TYR A 3 -3.94 3.02 12.71
CA TYR A 3 -2.99 3.68 11.82
C TYR A 3 -2.98 2.99 10.47
N LEU A 4 -2.58 3.72 9.43
CA LEU A 4 -2.48 3.22 8.08
C LEU A 4 -1.03 3.40 7.60
N CYS A 5 -0.31 2.30 7.48
CA CYS A 5 1.03 2.31 6.90
C CYS A 5 0.89 2.23 5.38
N LEU A 6 1.27 3.30 4.68
CA LEU A 6 1.17 3.39 3.22
C LEU A 6 2.48 2.91 2.59
N VAL A 7 2.38 1.96 1.67
CA VAL A 7 3.53 1.43 0.93
C VAL A 7 3.66 2.17 -0.39
N TYR A 8 4.67 3.05 -0.47
CA TYR A 8 5.01 3.78 -1.69
C TYR A 8 6.26 3.21 -2.33
N ALA A 9 6.23 3.01 -3.65
CA ALA A 9 7.38 2.57 -4.43
C ALA A 9 7.28 3.09 -5.87
N GLU A 10 8.40 3.16 -6.58
CA GLU A 10 8.40 3.39 -8.03
C GLU A 10 8.00 2.09 -8.75
N GLU A 11 6.84 2.04 -9.39
CA GLU A 11 6.35 0.85 -10.10
C GLU A 11 7.32 0.38 -11.18
N LYS A 12 8.04 1.31 -11.82
CA LYS A 12 9.07 0.97 -12.82
C LYS A 12 10.22 0.15 -12.23
N ARG A 13 10.57 0.40 -10.96
CA ARG A 13 11.62 -0.36 -10.25
C ARG A 13 11.09 -1.73 -9.86
N ILE A 14 9.84 -1.79 -9.39
CA ILE A 14 9.16 -3.05 -9.06
C ILE A 14 9.03 -3.94 -10.30
N ALA A 15 8.62 -3.38 -11.43
CA ALA A 15 8.50 -4.10 -12.70
C ALA A 15 9.85 -4.54 -13.30
N ALA A 16 10.97 -4.00 -12.81
CA ALA A 16 12.31 -4.36 -13.24
C ALA A 16 12.97 -5.42 -12.33
N LEU A 17 12.30 -5.85 -11.26
CA LEU A 17 12.78 -6.93 -10.40
C LEU A 17 12.84 -8.25 -11.19
N SER A 18 13.85 -9.05 -10.93
CA SER A 18 13.87 -10.46 -11.29
C SER A 18 12.83 -11.24 -10.50
N ASP A 19 12.43 -12.42 -11.00
CA ASP A 19 11.50 -13.31 -10.29
C ASP A 19 11.97 -13.61 -8.85
N SER A 20 13.28 -13.84 -8.66
CA SER A 20 13.83 -14.08 -7.32
C SER A 20 13.77 -12.88 -6.38
N GLU A 21 13.91 -11.66 -6.91
CA GLU A 21 13.79 -10.44 -6.10
C GLU A 21 12.33 -10.15 -5.76
N TRP A 22 11.41 -10.44 -6.69
CA TRP A 22 9.97 -10.36 -6.45
C TRP A 22 9.54 -11.36 -5.38
N ASP A 23 9.95 -12.62 -5.50
CA ASP A 23 9.64 -13.67 -4.51
C ASP A 23 10.18 -13.29 -3.12
N ALA A 24 11.40 -12.76 -3.04
CA ALA A 24 11.98 -12.29 -1.79
C ALA A 24 11.13 -11.16 -1.16
N LEU A 25 10.69 -10.20 -1.97
CA LEU A 25 9.81 -9.10 -1.52
C LEU A 25 8.46 -9.62 -1.02
N VAL A 26 7.88 -10.63 -1.68
CA VAL A 26 6.64 -11.27 -1.24
C VAL A 26 6.84 -11.96 0.11
N VAL A 27 7.95 -12.71 0.27
CA VAL A 27 8.27 -13.37 1.55
C VAL A 27 8.43 -12.34 2.67
N GLU A 28 9.17 -11.26 2.45
CA GLU A 28 9.37 -10.20 3.44
C GLU A 28 8.03 -9.57 3.88
N ASN A 29 7.12 -9.30 2.94
CA ASN A 29 5.78 -8.77 3.27
C ASN A 29 4.92 -9.77 4.06
N LEU A 30 5.05 -11.08 3.77
CA LEU A 30 4.34 -12.13 4.52
C LEU A 30 4.89 -12.27 5.94
N GLU A 31 6.20 -12.19 6.12
CA GLU A 31 6.86 -12.20 7.43
C GLU A 31 6.41 -11.01 8.28
N LEU A 32 6.38 -9.80 7.70
CA LEU A 32 5.85 -8.60 8.38
C LEU A 32 4.40 -8.80 8.84
N CYS A 33 3.54 -9.39 8.00
CA CYS A 33 2.16 -9.70 8.39
C CYS A 33 2.11 -10.64 9.60
N GLU A 34 2.97 -11.66 9.65
CA GLU A 34 3.06 -12.59 10.77
C GLU A 34 3.58 -11.92 12.05
N GLU A 35 4.56 -11.03 11.94
CA GLU A 35 5.08 -10.25 13.07
C GLU A 35 4.01 -9.32 13.66
N LEU A 36 3.26 -8.62 12.80
CA LEU A 36 2.14 -7.79 13.21
C LEU A 36 1.04 -8.62 13.88
N ARG A 37 0.78 -9.85 13.42
CA ARG A 37 -0.21 -10.75 14.06
C ARG A 37 0.26 -11.19 15.44
N LYS A 38 1.51 -11.62 15.57
CA LYS A 38 2.10 -12.07 16.84
C LYS A 38 2.15 -10.97 17.89
N SER A 39 2.40 -9.73 17.46
CA SER A 39 2.42 -8.56 18.33
C SER A 39 1.03 -8.00 18.67
N GLY A 40 -0.03 -8.50 18.02
CA GLY A 40 -1.41 -8.07 18.24
C GLY A 40 -1.78 -6.76 17.52
N HIS A 41 -0.93 -6.27 16.62
CA HIS A 41 -1.15 -5.02 15.88
C HIS A 41 -1.83 -5.22 14.52
N TYR A 42 -1.84 -6.44 13.97
CA TYR A 42 -2.39 -6.73 12.64
C TYR A 42 -3.91 -6.53 12.57
N VAL A 43 -4.36 -5.67 11.64
CA VAL A 43 -5.78 -5.60 11.24
C VAL A 43 -5.98 -6.26 9.89
N SER A 44 -5.25 -5.81 8.87
CA SER A 44 -5.28 -6.41 7.52
C SER A 44 -4.04 -6.01 6.72
N ALA A 45 -3.92 -6.55 5.51
CA ALA A 45 -2.98 -6.12 4.49
C ALA A 45 -3.71 -5.99 3.15
N SER A 46 -3.33 -5.02 2.33
CA SER A 46 -3.97 -4.80 1.03
C SER A 46 -2.91 -4.33 0.02
N PRO A 47 -2.21 -5.26 -0.65
CA PRO A 47 -1.46 -4.92 -1.85
C PRO A 47 -2.44 -4.45 -2.93
N LEU A 48 -1.99 -3.53 -3.77
CA LEU A 48 -2.76 -2.98 -4.88
C LEU A 48 -2.11 -3.35 -6.21
N ASP A 49 -2.93 -3.50 -7.24
CA ASP A 49 -2.45 -3.59 -8.61
C ASP A 49 -1.84 -2.26 -9.08
N SER A 50 -1.08 -2.32 -10.18
CA SER A 50 -0.50 -1.14 -10.83
C SER A 50 -1.54 -0.04 -11.04
N VAL A 51 -1.10 1.22 -10.91
CA VAL A 51 -1.93 2.40 -11.23
C VAL A 51 -2.43 2.41 -12.68
N GLN A 52 -1.87 1.61 -13.58
CA GLN A 52 -2.39 1.40 -14.93
C GLN A 52 -3.77 0.75 -14.95
N THR A 53 -4.14 0.02 -13.88
CA THR A 53 -5.48 -0.59 -13.71
C THR A 53 -6.46 0.33 -12.98
N ALA A 54 -5.98 1.46 -12.45
CA ALA A 54 -6.78 2.36 -11.64
C ALA A 54 -7.78 3.17 -12.48
N ALA A 55 -8.88 3.56 -11.83
CA ALA A 55 -9.81 4.55 -12.34
C ALA A 55 -10.10 5.59 -11.26
N THR A 56 -9.94 6.86 -11.58
CA THR A 56 -10.21 7.98 -10.68
C THR A 56 -11.62 8.53 -10.92
N VAL A 57 -12.45 8.49 -9.88
CA VAL A 57 -13.80 9.08 -9.90
C VAL A 57 -13.78 10.42 -9.17
N ARG A 58 -14.31 11.48 -9.79
CA ARG A 58 -14.37 12.83 -9.22
C ARG A 58 -15.79 13.39 -9.26
N LEU A 59 -16.26 13.93 -8.14
CA LEU A 59 -17.50 14.69 -8.04
C LEU A 59 -17.18 16.19 -8.02
N ARG A 60 -17.70 16.95 -8.98
CA ARG A 60 -17.56 18.41 -9.02
C ARG A 60 -18.87 19.06 -9.45
N ASN A 61 -19.36 20.02 -8.66
CA ASN A 61 -20.62 20.72 -8.90
C ASN A 61 -21.81 19.76 -9.15
N GLY A 62 -21.89 18.67 -8.38
CA GLY A 62 -22.94 17.65 -8.53
C GLY A 62 -22.79 16.75 -9.76
N LYS A 63 -21.70 16.86 -10.54
CA LYS A 63 -21.43 16.00 -11.70
C LYS A 63 -20.29 15.04 -11.42
N LEU A 64 -20.50 13.76 -11.73
CA LEU A 64 -19.48 12.72 -11.69
C LEU A 64 -18.71 12.69 -13.01
N SER A 65 -17.40 12.51 -12.92
CA SER A 65 -16.50 12.23 -14.04
C SER A 65 -15.53 11.12 -13.64
N THR A 66 -15.19 10.25 -14.58
CA THR A 66 -14.19 9.19 -14.40
C THR A 66 -13.04 9.41 -15.36
N THR A 67 -11.81 9.18 -14.89
CA THR A 67 -10.59 9.17 -15.71
C THR A 67 -9.80 7.90 -15.45
N ASP A 68 -9.22 7.32 -16.48
CA ASP A 68 -8.30 6.20 -16.33
C ASP A 68 -7.02 6.66 -15.63
N GLY A 69 -6.43 5.77 -14.84
CA GLY A 69 -5.21 6.03 -14.09
C GLY A 69 -5.44 6.63 -12.68
N PRO A 70 -4.33 6.91 -11.97
CA PRO A 70 -4.35 7.35 -10.59
C PRO A 70 -4.86 8.79 -10.44
N PHE A 71 -5.09 9.21 -9.20
CA PHE A 71 -5.52 10.57 -8.89
C PHE A 71 -4.56 11.65 -9.41
N ALA A 72 -3.26 11.37 -9.35
CA ALA A 72 -2.19 12.23 -9.82
C ALA A 72 -0.96 11.42 -10.21
N GLU A 73 -0.22 11.93 -11.19
CA GLU A 73 1.12 11.45 -11.52
C GLU A 73 2.09 11.81 -10.39
N THR A 74 2.82 10.81 -9.90
CA THR A 74 3.74 10.94 -8.76
C THR A 74 5.01 10.15 -9.05
N LYS A 75 6.11 10.49 -8.37
CA LYS A 75 7.36 9.74 -8.51
C LYS A 75 7.17 8.29 -8.04
N GLU A 76 6.58 8.12 -6.86
CA GLU A 76 6.27 6.84 -6.23
C GLU A 76 4.77 6.66 -6.16
N GLN A 77 4.30 5.47 -6.51
CA GLN A 77 2.89 5.09 -6.54
C GLN A 77 2.53 4.34 -5.25
N LEU A 78 1.26 4.44 -4.85
CA LEU A 78 0.74 3.68 -3.72
C LEU A 78 0.53 2.22 -4.14
N GLY A 79 1.44 1.34 -3.73
CA GLY A 79 1.41 -0.09 -4.08
C GLY A 79 0.68 -0.96 -3.07
N GLY A 80 0.33 -0.42 -1.91
CA GLY A 80 -0.39 -1.16 -0.88
C GLY A 80 -0.50 -0.42 0.44
N TYR A 81 -1.22 -1.02 1.39
CA TYR A 81 -1.32 -0.47 2.74
C TYR A 81 -1.56 -1.55 3.80
N TYR A 82 -1.14 -1.23 5.03
CA TYR A 82 -1.38 -2.03 6.23
C TYR A 82 -2.15 -1.20 7.26
N PRO A 83 -3.45 -1.47 7.47
CA PRO A 83 -4.13 -0.99 8.66
C PRO A 83 -3.59 -1.76 9.87
N ILE A 84 -3.22 -1.04 10.92
CA ILE A 84 -2.74 -1.61 12.18
C ILE A 84 -3.43 -0.95 13.37
N GLU A 85 -3.42 -1.62 14.52
CA GLU A 85 -3.76 -1.02 15.80
C GLU A 85 -2.49 -0.81 16.64
N ALA A 86 -2.34 0.36 17.23
CA ALA A 86 -1.24 0.71 18.15
C ALA A 86 -1.75 1.71 19.20
N ARG A 87 -1.07 1.82 20.35
CA ARG A 87 -1.40 2.74 21.45
C ARG A 87 -1.23 4.19 21.03
N ASP A 88 -0.16 4.50 20.30
CA ASP A 88 0.15 5.82 19.77
C ASP A 88 0.95 5.74 18.46
N LEU A 89 1.27 6.91 17.88
CA LEU A 89 1.98 7.00 16.62
C LEU A 89 3.44 6.52 16.73
N ASN A 90 4.07 6.65 17.90
CA ASN A 90 5.46 6.20 18.07
C ASN A 90 5.53 4.67 18.04
N GLU A 91 4.58 4.00 18.70
CA GLU A 91 4.46 2.54 18.61
C GLU A 91 4.16 2.09 17.17
N ALA A 92 3.28 2.80 16.45
CA ALA A 92 2.97 2.50 15.04
C ALA A 92 4.17 2.63 14.09
N ILE A 93 5.16 3.47 14.42
CA ILE A 93 6.37 3.70 13.58
C ILE A 93 7.49 2.71 13.91
N GLN A 94 7.57 2.24 15.16
CA GLN A 94 8.64 1.35 15.63
C GLN A 94 8.33 -0.14 15.43
N GLY A 95 7.05 -0.48 15.30
CA GLY A 95 6.57 -1.86 15.17
C GLY A 95 6.68 -2.44 13.77
#